data_AF-A0A1G0Z2V0-F1
#
_entry.id   AF-A0A1G0Z2V0-F1
#
_cell.length_a   1.000
_cell.length_b   1.000
_cell.length_c   1.000
_cell.angle_alpha   90.00
_cell.angle_beta   90.00
_cell.angle_gamma   90.00
#
_symmetry.space_group_name_H-M   'P 1'
#
loop_
_entity.id
_entity.type
_entity.pdbx_description
1 polymer ?
#
loop_
_entity_poly.entity_id
_entity_poly.type
_entity_poly.pdbx_seq_one_letter_code
_entity_poly.pdbx_strand_id
1 'polypeptide(L)'
;MFRAFSRNSAGSPRIRSFHSVAVKAMPKGFPSVIGPHRLVKYVHFLLREFYPRHDKLCRIEGELLLEHLAGDKDALTQLAARDGKVEAFLASCWKS
;
A
#
# COMPACT_ATOMS: atom_id res chain seq x y z
N MET A 1 0.68 9.44 -8.59
CA MET A 1 0.99 10.85 -8.26
C MET A 1 0.88 11.01 -6.74
N PHE A 2 1.89 10.58 -5.98
CA PHE A 2 1.91 10.75 -4.51
C PHE A 2 2.64 12.05 -4.18
N ARG A 3 1.91 13.04 -3.66
CA ARG A 3 2.44 14.37 -3.33
C ARG A 3 3.50 14.27 -2.21
N ALA A 4 4.66 14.85 -2.49
CA ALA A 4 5.75 15.02 -1.54
C ALA A 4 5.35 16.01 -0.43
N PHE A 5 5.24 15.51 0.80
CA PHE A 5 5.09 16.36 1.99
C PHE A 5 6.48 16.89 2.39
N SER A 6 6.84 18.05 1.85
CA SER A 6 8.01 18.81 2.29
C SER A 6 7.60 19.83 3.34
N ARG A 7 8.01 19.57 4.60
CA ARG A 7 8.58 20.58 5.50
C ARG A 7 9.09 19.92 6.79
N ASN A 8 10.34 20.24 7.16
CA ASN A 8 10.93 19.96 8.45
C ASN A 8 10.10 20.63 9.57
N SER A 9 9.67 19.85 10.57
CA SER A 9 9.82 20.15 12.01
C SER A 9 8.87 19.26 12.82
N ALA A 10 9.40 18.73 13.93
CA ALA A 10 8.75 17.91 14.94
C ALA A 10 8.28 16.51 14.49
N GLY A 11 9.12 15.51 14.78
CA GLY A 11 8.70 14.10 14.76
C GLY A 11 7.43 13.94 15.60
N SER A 12 6.37 13.43 14.97
CA SER A 12 5.07 13.20 15.61
C SER A 12 5.22 12.38 16.90
N PRO A 13 4.53 12.75 18.01
CA PRO A 13 4.66 12.06 19.29
C PRO A 13 4.29 10.57 19.24
N ARG A 14 3.57 10.13 18.20
CA ARG A 14 3.23 8.71 17.96
C ARG A 14 4.40 7.83 17.51
N ILE A 15 5.43 8.44 16.92
CA ILE A 15 6.65 7.72 16.52
C ILE A 15 7.48 7.38 17.77
N ARG A 16 7.41 8.24 18.80
CA ARG A 16 8.05 8.03 20.11
C ARG A 16 7.39 6.94 20.94
N SER A 17 6.09 6.67 20.74
CA SER A 17 5.37 5.62 21.45
C SER A 17 5.50 4.23 20.81
N PHE A 18 6.49 4.01 19.93
CA PHE A 18 6.79 2.70 19.31
C PHE A 18 5.65 2.05 18.49
N HIS A 19 4.56 2.77 18.19
CA HIS A 19 3.39 2.23 17.46
C HIS A 19 3.30 2.69 16.01
N SER A 20 4.22 3.52 15.53
CA SER A 20 4.13 4.12 14.20
C SER A 20 5.50 4.30 13.58
N VAL A 21 5.57 4.13 12.27
CA VAL A 21 6.77 4.30 11.47
C VAL A 21 6.49 5.37 10.43
N ALA A 22 7.35 6.38 10.35
CA ALA A 22 7.27 7.38 9.30
C ALA A 22 7.99 6.85 8.05
N VAL A 23 7.24 6.71 6.95
CA VAL A 23 7.79 6.32 5.66
C VAL A 23 7.91 7.56 4.79
N LYS A 24 9.14 7.97 4.47
CA LYS A 24 9.42 9.05 3.55
C LYS A 24 9.66 8.48 2.15
N ALA A 25 8.69 8.64 1.26
CA ALA A 25 8.82 8.27 -0.13
C ALA A 25 9.88 9.17 -0.81
N MET A 26 10.95 8.56 -1.31
CA MET A 26 11.98 9.25 -2.08
C MET A 26 11.70 9.08 -3.57
N PRO A 27 11.84 10.13 -4.42
CA PRO A 27 11.47 10.06 -5.84
C PRO A 27 12.28 9.06 -6.68
N LYS A 28 13.50 8.69 -6.24
CA LYS A 28 14.46 7.89 -7.03
C LYS A 28 15.16 6.80 -6.22
N GLY A 29 14.61 6.37 -5.08
CA GLY A 29 15.26 5.39 -4.22
C GLY A 29 14.30 4.67 -3.28
N PHE A 30 14.84 3.73 -2.51
CA PHE A 30 14.07 3.07 -1.46
C PHE A 30 13.55 4.11 -0.46
N PRO A 31 12.28 4.00 -0.05
CA PRO A 31 11.72 4.93 0.92
C PRO A 31 12.52 4.90 2.22
N SER A 32 12.82 6.08 2.76
CA SER A 32 13.52 6.19 4.04
C SER A 32 12.50 5.97 5.16
N VAL A 33 12.71 4.93 5.94
CA VAL A 33 11.79 4.47 6.99
C VAL A 33 12.37 4.86 8.35
N ILE A 34 11.71 5.76 9.08
CA ILE A 34 12.15 6.24 10.38
C ILE A 34 11.19 5.72 11.46
N GLY A 35 11.72 4.93 12.39
CA GLY A 35 10.97 4.34 13.48
C GLY A 35 11.81 3.35 14.30
N PRO A 36 11.18 2.60 15.20
CA PRO A 36 11.85 1.55 15.97
C PRO A 36 12.42 0.47 15.06
N HIS A 37 13.65 0.02 15.31
CA HIS A 37 14.40 -0.90 14.43
C HIS A 37 13.63 -2.18 14.05
N ARG A 38 12.85 -2.75 14.97
CA ARG A 38 12.00 -3.93 14.70
C ARG A 38 10.92 -3.64 13.65
N LEU A 39 10.25 -2.49 13.75
CA LEU A 39 9.22 -2.09 12.81
C LEU A 39 9.81 -1.64 11.48
N VAL A 40 10.96 -0.98 11.49
CA VAL A 40 11.66 -0.56 10.26
C VAL A 40 11.99 -1.76 9.37
N LYS A 41 12.54 -2.85 9.93
CA LYS A 41 12.82 -4.08 9.18
C LYS A 41 11.55 -4.71 8.60
N TYR A 42 10.48 -4.76 9.39
CA TYR A 42 9.20 -5.30 8.95
C TYR A 42 8.58 -4.47 7.81
N VAL A 43 8.60 -3.14 7.95
CA VAL A 43 8.09 -2.22 6.92
C VAL A 43 8.93 -2.31 5.64
N HIS A 44 10.25 -2.44 5.74
CA HIS A 44 11.10 -2.67 4.56
C HIS A 44 10.76 -3.97 3.83
N PHE A 45 10.53 -5.05 4.57
CA PHE A 45 10.08 -6.33 4.00
C PHE A 45 8.74 -6.17 3.27
N LEU A 46 7.75 -5.56 3.92
CA LEU A 46 6.43 -5.32 3.32
C LEU A 46 6.52 -4.47 2.05
N LEU A 47 7.27 -3.38 2.07
CA LEU A 47 7.42 -2.47 0.93
C LEU A 47 8.14 -3.12 -0.25
N ARG A 48 9.00 -4.11 0.01
CA ARG A 48 9.76 -4.79 -1.04
C ARG A 48 8.99 -5.96 -1.65
N GLU A 49 8.31 -6.75 -0.84
CA GLU A 49 7.80 -8.07 -1.29
C GLU A 49 6.28 -8.14 -1.33
N PHE A 50 5.60 -7.48 -0.40
CA PHE A 50 4.15 -7.57 -0.25
C PHE A 50 3.40 -6.49 -1.06
N TYR A 51 3.67 -5.22 -0.78
CA TYR A 51 2.95 -4.08 -1.38
C TYR A 51 3.03 -4.06 -2.93
N PRO A 52 4.17 -4.37 -3.58
CA PRO A 52 4.22 -4.34 -5.06
C PRO A 52 3.28 -5.34 -5.74
N ARG A 53 2.91 -6.44 -5.09
CA ARG A 53 1.96 -7.43 -5.62
C ARG A 53 0.52 -7.05 -5.27
N HIS A 54 0.30 -6.66 -4.02
CA HIS A 54 -0.99 -6.17 -3.54
C HIS A 54 -1.47 -4.95 -4.34
N ASP A 55 -0.63 -3.93 -4.49
CA ASP A 55 -0.98 -2.67 -5.16
C ASP A 55 -1.32 -2.87 -6.63
N LYS A 56 -0.73 -3.87 -7.30
CA LYS A 56 -1.10 -4.22 -8.69
C LYS A 56 -2.52 -4.76 -8.77
N LEU A 57 -2.93 -5.61 -7.83
CA LEU A 57 -4.29 -6.15 -7.79
C LEU A 57 -5.29 -5.02 -7.50
N CYS A 58 -5.04 -4.24 -6.45
CA CYS A 58 -5.91 -3.13 -6.07
C CYS A 58 -5.97 -2.03 -7.12
N ARG A 59 -4.89 -1.79 -7.87
CA ARG A 59 -4.89 -0.80 -8.94
C ARG A 59 -5.87 -1.16 -10.06
N ILE A 60 -5.87 -2.42 -10.48
CA ILE A 60 -6.76 -2.89 -11.56
C ILE A 60 -8.21 -2.81 -11.10
N GLU A 61 -8.51 -3.20 -9.86
CA GLU A 61 -9.85 -3.06 -9.27
C GLU A 61 -10.27 -1.59 -9.17
N GLY A 62 -9.35 -0.71 -8.77
CA GLY A 62 -9.60 0.73 -8.72
C GLY A 62 -9.86 1.36 -10.10
N GLU A 63 -9.12 0.95 -11.13
CA GLU A 63 -9.33 1.39 -12.51
C GLU A 63 -10.72 0.96 -13.03
N LEU A 64 -11.11 -0.31 -12.80
CA LEU A 64 -12.45 -0.80 -13.13
C LEU A 64 -13.55 -0.05 -12.35
N LEU A 65 -13.31 0.31 -11.09
CA LEU A 65 -14.27 1.09 -10.30
C LEU A 65 -14.45 2.50 -10.87
N LEU A 66 -13.38 3.13 -11.36
CA LEU A 66 -13.43 4.44 -12.02
C LEU A 66 -14.15 4.38 -13.37
N GLU A 67 -13.92 3.32 -14.15
CA GLU A 67 -14.64 3.07 -15.41
C GLU A 67 -16.14 2.85 -15.16
N HIS A 68 -16.49 2.13 -14.09
CA HIS A 68 -17.88 1.98 -13.69
C HIS A 68 -18.53 3.31 -13.30
N LEU A 69 -17.83 4.15 -12.53
CA LEU A 69 -18.28 5.50 -12.19
C LEU A 69 -18.42 6.40 -13.43
N ALA A 70 -17.62 6.17 -14.47
CA ALA A 70 -17.74 6.85 -15.77
C ALA A 70 -18.95 6.38 -16.60
N GLY A 71 -19.68 5.37 -16.14
CA GLY A 71 -20.93 4.89 -16.75
C GLY A 71 -20.80 3.58 -17.51
N ASP A 72 -19.64 2.93 -17.48
CA ASP A 72 -19.48 1.61 -18.09
C ASP A 72 -20.13 0.52 -17.24
N LYS A 73 -21.05 -0.24 -17.85
CA LYS A 73 -21.82 -1.30 -17.17
C LYS A 73 -21.08 -2.63 -17.16
N ASP A 74 -20.14 -2.83 -18.08
CA ASP A 74 -19.34 -4.06 -18.15
C ASP A 74 -18.26 -4.09 -17.07
N ALA A 75 -17.85 -2.93 -16.56
CA ALA A 75 -16.90 -2.83 -15.45
C ALA A 75 -17.38 -3.54 -14.16
N LEU A 76 -18.69 -3.57 -13.89
CA LEU A 76 -19.25 -4.29 -12.73
C LEU A 76 -19.10 -5.81 -12.83
N THR A 77 -19.28 -6.37 -14.03
CA THR A 77 -19.15 -7.83 -14.22
C THR A 77 -17.69 -8.25 -14.12
N GLN A 78 -16.78 -7.42 -14.65
CA GLN A 78 -15.34 -7.60 -14.51
C GLN A 78 -14.87 -7.45 -13.06
N LEU A 79 -15.45 -6.51 -12.30
CA LEU A 79 -15.16 -6.34 -10.87
C LEU A 79 -15.61 -7.57 -10.06
N ALA A 80 -16.82 -8.07 -10.30
CA ALA A 80 -17.34 -9.27 -9.63
C ALA A 80 -16.49 -10.52 -9.92
N ALA A 81 -15.95 -10.66 -11.14
CA ALA A 81 -15.04 -11.75 -11.49
C ALA A 81 -13.64 -11.65 -10.82
N ARG A 82 -13.32 -10.49 -10.23
CA ARG A 82 -12.06 -10.24 -9.50
C ARG A 82 -12.25 -10.23 -7.99
N ASP A 83 -13.49 -10.28 -7.52
CA ASP A 83 -13.81 -10.33 -6.10
C ASP A 83 -13.09 -11.52 -5.43
N GLY A 84 -12.50 -11.27 -4.27
CA GLY A 84 -11.71 -12.26 -3.54
C GLY A 84 -10.29 -12.54 -4.03
N LYS A 85 -9.78 -11.93 -5.12
CA LYS A 85 -8.37 -12.15 -5.56
C LYS A 85 -7.34 -11.58 -4.58
N VAL A 86 -7.64 -10.43 -3.97
CA VAL A 86 -6.80 -9.84 -2.92
C VAL A 86 -6.83 -10.71 -1.66
N GLU A 87 -8.00 -11.23 -1.30
CA GLU A 87 -8.19 -12.11 -0.14
C GLU A 87 -7.46 -13.46 -0.34
N ALA A 88 -7.55 -14.05 -1.53
CA ALA A 88 -6.81 -15.25 -1.88
C ALA A 88 -5.29 -15.03 -1.83
N PHE A 89 -4.81 -13.87 -2.30
CA PHE A 89 -3.40 -13.50 -2.19
C PHE A 89 -2.96 -13.39 -0.72
N LEU A 90 -3.73 -12.69 0.11
CA LEU A 90 -3.47 -12.59 1.56
C LEU A 90 -3.44 -13.95 2.25
N ALA A 91 -4.44 -14.80 1.97
CA ALA A 91 -4.51 -16.15 2.51
C ALA A 91 -3.29 -16.99 2.12
N SER A 92 -2.78 -16.86 0.88
CA SER A 92 -1.57 -17.56 0.44
C SER A 92 -0.32 -17.13 1.21
N CYS A 93 -0.21 -15.85 1.58
CA CYS A 93 0.93 -15.35 2.34
C CYS A 93 0.93 -15.83 3.80
N TRP A 94 -0.23 -16.29 4.31
CA TRP A 94 -0.43 -16.66 5.71
C TRP A 94 -0.62 -18.16 5.93
N LYS A 95 -0.65 -18.97 4.87
CA LYS A 95 -0.57 -20.43 5.00
C LYS A 95 0.82 -20.82 5.49
N SER A 96 0.92 -21.13 6.79
CA SER A 96 2.07 -21.77 7.44
C SER A 96 2.15 -23.24 7.09
#